data_AF-A0AAX2N524-F1
#
_entry.id   AF-A0AAX2N524-F1
#
_cell.length_a   1.000
_cell.length_b   1.000
_cell.length_c   1.000
_cell.angle_alpha   90.00
_cell.angle_beta   90.00
_cell.angle_gamma   90.00
#
_symmetry.space_group_name_H-M   'P 1'
#
loop_
_entity.id
_entity.type
_entity.pdbx_description
1 polymer ?
#
loop_
_entity_poly.entity_id
_entity_poly.type
_entity_poly.pdbx_seq_one_letter_code
_entity_poly.pdbx_strand_id
1 'polypeptide(L)'
;MQAHGTELAATLAPELMGLSQQPALLTGHALDRSAHYLREALSVWLSTGEEINYAAEDSDILTAIGFRPDAASRVDNQEKYTPAQSLIYARRRTELASK
;
A
#
# COMPACT_ATOMS: atom_id res chain seq x y z
N MET A 1 14.78 0.59 -5.10
CA MET A 1 15.19 1.61 -6.09
C MET A 1 16.60 2.16 -5.86
N GLN A 2 16.97 2.55 -4.65
CA GLN A 2 18.31 3.10 -4.41
C GLN A 2 19.43 2.04 -4.44
N ALA A 3 19.18 0.84 -3.89
CA ALA A 3 20.15 -0.26 -3.90
C ALA A 3 20.13 -1.09 -5.21
N HIS A 4 18.94 -1.53 -5.66
CA HIS A 4 18.78 -2.45 -6.80
C HIS A 4 18.02 -1.85 -7.99
N GLY A 5 17.91 -0.53 -8.08
CA GLY A 5 17.10 0.12 -9.13
C GLY A 5 17.65 -0.06 -10.54
N THR A 6 18.97 -0.04 -10.68
CA THR A 6 19.66 -0.23 -11.98
C THR A 6 19.48 -1.64 -12.51
N GLU A 7 19.62 -2.66 -11.65
CA GLU A 7 19.41 -4.06 -11.99
C GLU A 7 17.95 -4.32 -12.40
N LEU A 8 16.99 -3.83 -11.61
CA LEU A 8 15.58 -3.94 -11.93
C LEU A 8 15.23 -3.26 -13.27
N ALA A 9 15.75 -2.05 -13.51
CA ALA A 9 15.55 -1.33 -14.76
C ALA A 9 16.17 -2.06 -15.96
N ALA A 10 17.31 -2.73 -15.78
CA ALA A 10 17.95 -3.52 -16.82
C ALA A 10 17.13 -4.78 -17.17
N THR A 11 16.56 -5.47 -16.17
CA THR A 11 15.66 -6.61 -16.42
C THR A 11 14.39 -6.19 -17.17
N LEU A 12 13.88 -4.99 -16.89
CA LEU A 12 12.70 -4.42 -17.55
C LEU A 12 13.05 -3.55 -18.77
N ALA A 13 14.30 -3.57 -19.24
CA ALA A 13 14.76 -2.75 -20.36
C ALA A 13 13.89 -2.87 -21.63
N PRO A 14 13.34 -4.04 -22.01
CA PRO A 14 12.47 -4.13 -23.18
C PRO A 14 11.26 -3.20 -23.15
N GLU A 15 10.73 -2.89 -21.96
CA GLU A 15 9.60 -1.98 -21.80
C GLU A 15 10.04 -0.55 -21.43
N LEU A 16 11.15 -0.42 -20.70
CA LEU A 16 11.58 0.87 -20.11
C LEU A 16 12.64 1.62 -20.92
N MET A 17 13.28 0.98 -21.91
CA MET A 17 14.34 1.62 -22.69
C MET A 17 13.78 2.79 -23.51
N GLY A 18 14.38 3.97 -23.36
CA GLY A 18 13.96 5.17 -24.08
C GLY A 18 12.65 5.79 -23.58
N LEU A 19 12.09 5.31 -22.47
CA LEU A 19 10.83 5.79 -21.89
C LEU A 19 10.84 7.31 -21.59
N SER A 20 12.00 7.88 -21.24
CA SER A 20 12.18 9.31 -21.02
C SER A 20 12.04 10.16 -22.30
N GLN A 21 12.07 9.55 -23.48
CA GLN A 21 11.91 10.21 -24.77
C GLN A 21 10.55 9.91 -25.44
N GLN A 22 9.69 9.13 -24.80
CA GLN A 22 8.40 8.74 -25.35
C GLN A 22 7.27 9.73 -24.95
N PRO A 23 6.21 9.83 -25.77
CA PRO A 23 4.99 10.56 -25.38
C PRO A 23 4.34 9.94 -24.14
N ALA A 24 3.74 10.78 -23.28
CA ALA A 24 3.13 10.35 -22.02
C ALA A 24 2.11 9.20 -22.15
N LEU A 25 1.43 9.09 -23.30
CA LEU A 25 0.51 7.99 -23.59
C LEU A 25 1.22 6.63 -23.73
N LEU A 26 2.42 6.60 -24.31
CA LEU A 26 3.22 5.37 -24.42
C LEU A 26 3.91 5.01 -23.11
N THR A 27 4.26 6.02 -22.30
CA THR A 27 4.79 5.83 -20.96
C THR A 27 3.84 5.03 -20.06
N GLY A 28 2.52 5.32 -20.13
CA GLY A 28 1.52 4.56 -19.37
C GLY A 28 1.53 3.07 -19.71
N HIS A 29 1.50 2.74 -21.00
CA HIS A 29 1.53 1.35 -21.46
C HIS A 29 2.80 0.59 -21.07
N ALA A 30 3.96 1.24 -21.16
CA ALA A 30 5.23 0.64 -20.76
C ALA A 30 5.28 0.38 -19.25
N LEU A 31 4.74 1.28 -18.42
CA LEU A 31 4.62 1.07 -16.98
C LEU A 31 3.64 -0.05 -16.64
N ASP A 32 2.51 -0.12 -17.31
CA ASP A 32 1.51 -1.19 -17.10
C ASP A 32 2.10 -2.57 -17.42
N ARG A 33 2.83 -2.71 -18.54
CA ARG A 33 3.50 -3.98 -18.88
C ARG A 33 4.63 -4.32 -17.90
N SER A 34 5.40 -3.33 -17.49
CA SER A 34 6.45 -3.52 -16.47
C SER A 34 5.88 -3.99 -15.14
N ALA A 35 4.77 -3.40 -14.69
CA ALA A 35 4.07 -3.82 -13.48
C ALA A 35 3.48 -5.24 -13.62
N HIS A 36 2.98 -5.59 -14.81
CA HIS A 36 2.51 -6.94 -15.10
C HIS A 36 3.64 -7.98 -14.96
N TYR A 37 4.81 -7.74 -15.57
CA TYR A 37 5.95 -8.66 -15.43
C TYR A 37 6.44 -8.78 -13.99
N LEU A 38 6.48 -7.68 -13.23
CA LEU A 38 6.84 -7.71 -11.81
C LEU A 38 5.85 -8.53 -10.99
N ARG A 39 4.56 -8.44 -11.28
CA ARG A 39 3.52 -9.24 -10.62
C ARG A 39 3.70 -10.73 -10.88
N GLU A 40 3.99 -11.12 -12.12
CA GLU A 40 4.21 -12.53 -12.48
C GLU A 40 5.46 -13.08 -11.77
N ALA A 41 6.58 -12.35 -11.83
CA ALA A 41 7.82 -12.74 -11.15
C ALA A 41 7.62 -12.87 -9.63
N LEU A 42 6.91 -11.92 -9.02
CA LEU A 42 6.58 -11.97 -7.60
C LEU A 42 5.68 -13.17 -7.28
N SER A 43 4.70 -13.49 -8.13
CA SER A 43 3.81 -14.64 -7.93
C SER A 43 4.57 -15.96 -7.96
N VAL A 44 5.54 -16.10 -8.87
CA VAL A 44 6.43 -17.27 -8.92
C VAL A 44 7.29 -17.36 -7.65
N TRP A 45 7.87 -16.25 -7.20
CA TRP A 45 8.66 -16.25 -5.96
C TRP A 45 7.81 -16.59 -4.73
N LEU A 46 6.60 -16.02 -4.61
CA LEU A 46 5.68 -16.34 -3.51
C LEU A 46 5.25 -17.82 -3.50
N SER A 47 5.24 -18.48 -4.66
CA SER A 47 4.92 -19.92 -4.74
C SER A 47 5.97 -20.83 -4.09
N THR A 48 7.17 -20.30 -3.79
CA THR A 48 8.23 -21.03 -3.07
C THR A 48 7.90 -21.24 -1.59
N GLY A 49 6.97 -20.45 -1.03
CA GLY A 49 6.54 -20.55 0.37
C GLY A 49 7.54 -20.00 1.38
N GLU A 50 8.51 -19.17 0.95
CA GLU A 50 9.44 -18.50 1.86
C GLU A 50 8.68 -17.54 2.80
N GLU A 51 9.07 -17.53 4.08
CA GLU A 51 8.46 -16.67 5.08
C GLU A 51 8.85 -15.21 4.87
N ILE A 52 7.85 -14.33 4.79
CA ILE A 52 8.05 -12.91 4.53
C ILE A 52 8.01 -12.14 5.85
N ASN A 53 9.15 -11.56 6.20
CA ASN A 53 9.31 -10.75 7.40
C ASN A 53 9.35 -9.25 7.07
N TYR A 54 9.05 -8.41 8.06
CA TYR A 54 9.23 -6.96 7.92
C TYR A 54 10.70 -6.60 7.74
N ALA A 55 10.96 -5.49 7.05
CA ALA A 55 12.29 -4.92 6.96
C ALA A 55 12.79 -4.57 8.36
N ALA A 56 14.07 -4.82 8.63
CA ALA A 56 14.67 -4.62 9.95
C ALA A 56 14.51 -3.17 10.47
N GLU A 57 14.49 -2.19 9.57
CA GLU A 57 14.33 -0.77 9.90
C GLU A 57 12.98 -0.45 10.56
N ASP A 58 11.90 -1.11 10.11
CA ASP A 58 10.53 -0.84 10.57
C ASP A 58 9.91 -1.98 11.39
N SER A 59 10.66 -3.07 11.62
CA SER A 59 10.14 -4.31 12.19
C SER A 59 9.53 -4.11 13.58
N ASP A 60 10.17 -3.31 14.45
CA ASP A 60 9.68 -3.08 15.82
C ASP A 60 8.31 -2.39 15.80
N ILE A 61 8.16 -1.38 14.95
CA ILE A 61 6.93 -0.60 14.83
C ILE A 61 5.84 -1.47 14.21
N LEU A 62 6.12 -2.14 13.10
CA LEU A 62 5.13 -2.94 12.35
C LEU A 62 4.68 -4.18 13.14
N THR A 63 5.57 -4.78 13.92
CA THR A 63 5.21 -5.85 14.86
C THR A 63 4.34 -5.33 16.00
N ALA A 64 4.69 -4.19 16.59
CA ALA A 64 3.96 -3.63 17.73
C ALA A 64 2.53 -3.20 17.39
N ILE A 65 2.29 -2.64 16.20
CA ILE A 65 0.93 -2.26 15.76
C ILE A 65 0.08 -3.45 15.30
N GLY A 66 0.73 -4.58 15.01
CA GLY A 66 0.09 -5.77 14.47
C GLY A 66 -0.29 -5.65 12.98
N PHE A 67 -0.40 -6.79 12.31
CA PHE A 67 -0.63 -6.84 10.86
C PHE A 67 -1.98 -6.22 10.43
N ARG A 68 -3.01 -6.34 11.26
CA ARG A 68 -4.36 -5.80 11.01
C ARG A 68 -4.98 -5.32 12.31
N PRO A 69 -5.89 -4.31 12.24
CA PRO A 69 -6.75 -3.98 13.37
C PRO A 69 -7.52 -5.23 13.83
N ASP A 70 -7.76 -5.30 15.14
CA ASP A 70 -8.52 -6.39 15.72
C ASP A 70 -9.97 -6.43 15.18
N ALA A 71 -10.58 -7.61 15.27
CA ALA A 71 -11.91 -7.83 14.71
C ALA A 71 -12.99 -6.95 15.36
N ALA A 72 -12.88 -6.64 16.66
CA ALA A 72 -13.86 -5.82 17.37
C ALA A 72 -13.80 -4.38 16.86
N SER A 73 -12.61 -3.80 16.74
CA SER A 73 -12.42 -2.47 16.16
C SER A 73 -12.99 -2.37 14.74
N ARG A 74 -12.86 -3.41 13.92
CA ARG A 74 -13.45 -3.43 12.57
C ARG A 74 -14.98 -3.45 12.58
N VAL A 75 -15.58 -4.17 13.52
CA VAL A 75 -17.05 -4.25 13.68
C VAL A 75 -17.60 -2.94 14.25
N ASP A 76 -16.95 -2.37 15.26
CA ASP A 76 -17.35 -1.11 15.89
C ASP A 76 -17.36 0.06 14.89
N ASN A 77 -16.46 0.03 13.91
CA ASN A 77 -16.35 1.06 12.87
C ASN A 77 -17.13 0.74 11.57
N GLN A 78 -17.99 -0.29 11.58
CA GLN A 78 -18.74 -0.69 10.38
C GLN A 78 -19.92 0.25 10.09
N GLU A 79 -20.56 0.80 11.12
CA GLU A 79 -21.65 1.76 10.96
C GLU A 79 -21.10 3.11 10.46
N LYS A 80 -21.72 3.66 9.41
CA LYS A 80 -21.35 4.96 8.84
C LYS A 80 -22.33 6.03 9.25
N TYR A 81 -21.80 7.14 9.73
CA TYR A 81 -22.59 8.31 10.09
C TYR A 81 -22.48 9.40 9.04
N THR A 82 -23.58 10.09 8.78
CA THR A 82 -23.60 11.30 7.95
C THR A 82 -22.85 12.43 8.64
N PRO A 83 -22.31 13.42 7.90
CA PRO A 83 -21.66 14.58 8.50
C PRO A 83 -22.54 15.30 9.54
N ALA A 84 -23.86 15.38 9.30
CA ALA A 84 -24.81 15.98 10.24
C ALA A 84 -24.90 15.20 11.56
N GLN A 85 -24.95 13.86 11.50
CA GLN A 85 -24.95 13.00 12.69
C GLN A 85 -23.64 13.14 13.49
N SER A 86 -22.49 13.17 12.82
CA SER A 86 -21.19 13.36 13.46
C SER A 86 -21.06 14.72 14.15
N LEU A 87 -21.59 15.79 13.55
CA LEU A 87 -21.61 17.12 14.16
C LEU A 87 -22.47 17.16 15.43
N ILE A 88 -23.64 16.51 15.39
CA ILE A 88 -24.51 16.40 16.56
C ILE A 88 -23.82 15.57 17.66
N TYR A 89 -23.20 14.45 17.32
CA TYR A 89 -22.45 13.61 18.26
C TYR A 89 -21.29 14.38 18.91
N ALA A 90 -20.49 15.10 18.13
CA ALA A 90 -19.36 15.88 18.64
C ALA A 90 -19.81 16.94 19.65
N ARG A 91 -20.88 17.69 19.35
CA ARG A 91 -21.45 18.69 20.27
C ARG A 91 -21.93 18.06 21.58
N ARG A 92 -22.68 16.96 21.49
CA ARG A 92 -23.14 16.22 22.67
C ARG A 92 -21.98 15.69 23.50
N ARG A 93 -20.91 15.20 22.86
CA ARG A 93 -19.70 14.71 23.55
C ARG A 93 -18.97 15.83 24.28
N THR A 94 -18.88 17.03 23.70
CA THR A 94 -18.29 18.20 24.39
C THR A 94 -19.12 18.67 25.58
N GLU A 95 -20.45 18.65 25.46
CA GLU A 95 -21.37 18.97 26.57
C GLU A 95 -21.25 17.94 27.71
N LEU A 96 -21.09 16.66 27.36
CA LEU A 96 -20.95 15.58 28.33
C LEU A 96 -19.62 15.64 29.08
N ALA A 97 -18.53 16.04 28.41
CA ALA A 97 -17.20 16.17 29.00
C ALA A 97 -17.02 17.44 29.86
N SER A 98 -17.97 18.40 29.77
CA SER A 98 -17.94 19.66 30.53
C SER A 98 -18.81 19.62 31.80
N LYS A 99 -19.34 18.45 32.16
CA LYS A 99 -20.05 18.18 33.41
C LYS A 99 -19.13 17.50 34.41
#